data_AF-A0A0H2STT2-F1
#
_entry.id   AF-A0A0H2STT2-F1
#
_cell.length_a   1.000
_cell.length_b   1.000
_cell.length_c   1.000
_cell.angle_alpha   90.00
_cell.angle_beta   90.00
_cell.angle_gamma   90.00
#
_symmetry.space_group_name_H-M   'P 1'
#
loop_
_entity.id
_entity.type
_entity.pdbx_description
1 polymer ?
#
loop_
_entity_poly.entity_id
_entity_poly.type
_entity_poly.pdbx_seq_one_letter_code
_entity_poly.pdbx_strand_id
1 'polypeptide(L)'
;MASRTLGVASALLRSSSRSLACARATPRRFINNSSAARASASPFNEPTSPNPTVTLHAQTTESLHHYGSYLMQALPKFVQQFSVLKDELTLHICPSGVVPVLTFLRDHSQCQFKSVMDVTAVDFPEKDKRFEVVYNLLSYKYATRIRVKTYAGEADAVPSSCSVFRGADWYERETWDLYGVYFSDHPDLRRILTDYGFEGHPLRKDFPLTGYTEVRYDEERKRVVYEPLQLTQAFRNFESSSPWEMVGEGTKPPRPDELKPLPPPKPVEPKK
;
A
#
# COMPACT_ATOMS: atom_id res chain seq x y z
N MET A 1 23.61 -103.53 32.78
CA MET A 1 24.16 -103.43 34.15
C MET A 1 25.34 -102.45 34.15
N ALA A 2 25.64 -101.84 35.30
CA ALA A 2 26.91 -101.23 35.79
C ALA A 2 28.11 -100.99 34.82
N SER A 3 28.95 -99.94 34.91
CA SER A 3 29.10 -98.83 35.88
C SER A 3 29.92 -97.65 35.30
N ARG A 4 29.93 -96.54 36.04
CA ARG A 4 30.62 -95.23 35.89
C ARG A 4 32.16 -95.28 35.73
N THR A 5 32.75 -94.21 35.16
CA THR A 5 33.61 -93.23 35.88
C THR A 5 33.94 -91.92 35.09
N LEU A 6 33.75 -90.78 35.78
CA LEU A 6 34.58 -89.54 35.90
C LEU A 6 35.09 -88.71 34.68
N GLY A 7 34.92 -87.36 34.77
CA GLY A 7 35.57 -86.40 33.84
C GLY A 7 35.17 -84.90 33.92
N VAL A 8 35.43 -84.22 35.05
CA VAL A 8 35.74 -82.76 35.23
C VAL A 8 35.05 -81.64 34.39
N ALA A 9 34.39 -80.67 35.07
CA ALA A 9 34.61 -79.21 34.89
C ALA A 9 33.82 -78.34 35.91
N SER A 10 34.30 -77.11 36.15
CA SER A 10 33.72 -76.09 37.07
C SER A 10 33.84 -74.70 36.37
N ALA A 11 33.18 -73.60 36.74
CA ALA A 11 32.42 -73.22 37.94
C ALA A 11 31.26 -72.23 37.53
N LEU A 12 30.55 -71.43 38.34
CA LEU A 12 30.50 -71.10 39.79
C LEU A 12 29.07 -70.51 40.08
N LEU A 13 28.75 -70.13 41.32
CA LEU A 13 27.44 -69.54 41.70
C LEU A 13 27.50 -68.01 41.93
N ARG A 14 26.34 -67.33 41.83
CA ARG A 14 25.74 -66.57 42.96
C ARG A 14 24.31 -66.06 42.69
N SER A 15 23.36 -66.55 43.48
CA SER A 15 22.19 -65.80 43.96
C SER A 15 22.62 -65.03 45.24
N SER A 16 21.90 -64.14 45.92
CA SER A 16 20.58 -63.49 45.76
C SER A 16 20.42 -62.49 46.93
N SER A 17 19.71 -61.38 46.77
CA SER A 17 18.88 -60.80 47.85
C SER A 17 17.89 -59.76 47.31
N ARG A 18 16.76 -59.61 48.02
CA ARG A 18 15.73 -58.56 47.78
C ARG A 18 15.81 -57.54 48.92
N SER A 19 15.48 -56.28 48.64
CA SER A 19 14.93 -55.35 49.63
C SER A 19 13.87 -54.47 48.99
N LEU A 20 12.74 -54.30 49.69
CA LEU A 20 11.63 -53.44 49.28
C LEU A 20 11.88 -52.02 49.80
N ALA A 21 11.63 -51.00 48.97
CA ALA A 21 11.56 -49.61 49.40
C ALA A 21 10.24 -48.99 48.91
N CYS A 22 9.43 -48.52 49.85
CA CYS A 22 8.11 -47.93 49.58
C CYS A 22 8.25 -46.48 49.08
N ALA A 23 7.89 -46.23 47.82
CA ALA A 23 7.82 -44.88 47.26
C ALA A 23 6.38 -44.34 47.36
N ARG A 24 6.16 -43.35 48.23
CA ARG A 24 4.89 -42.61 48.31
C ARG A 24 4.62 -41.87 47.01
N ALA A 25 3.54 -42.23 46.30
CA ALA A 25 3.03 -41.42 45.20
C ALA A 25 2.42 -40.12 45.74
N THR A 26 3.05 -38.98 45.45
CA THR A 26 2.42 -37.67 45.63
C THR A 26 1.49 -37.39 44.45
N PRO A 27 0.20 -37.08 44.67
CA PRO A 27 -0.68 -36.72 43.57
C PRO A 27 -0.26 -35.34 43.05
N ARG A 28 0.37 -35.30 41.87
CA ARG A 28 0.51 -34.04 41.12
C ARG A 28 -0.89 -33.53 40.84
N ARG A 29 -1.25 -32.38 41.44
CA ARG A 29 -2.41 -31.61 41.01
C ARG A 29 -2.15 -31.18 39.57
N PHE A 30 -2.73 -31.90 38.62
CA PHE A 30 -2.93 -31.38 37.28
C PHE A 30 -3.83 -30.17 37.41
N ILE A 31 -3.28 -28.98 37.20
CA ILE A 31 -4.08 -27.82 36.87
C ILE A 31 -4.70 -28.18 35.53
N ASN A 32 -6.02 -28.43 35.52
CA ASN A 32 -6.77 -28.54 34.27
C ASN A 32 -6.64 -27.21 33.56
N ASN A 33 -5.71 -27.16 32.61
CA ASN A 33 -5.64 -26.07 31.65
C ASN A 33 -6.91 -26.22 30.81
N SER A 34 -7.95 -25.47 31.15
CA SER A 34 -9.17 -25.44 30.36
C SER A 34 -8.76 -25.10 28.93
N SER A 35 -9.06 -26.00 28.00
CA SER A 35 -8.96 -25.68 26.57
C SER A 35 -9.69 -24.36 26.36
N ALA A 36 -9.00 -23.37 25.76
CA ALA A 36 -9.46 -21.98 25.72
C ALA A 36 -10.94 -21.95 25.39
N ALA A 37 -11.76 -21.62 26.40
CA ALA A 37 -13.19 -21.84 26.34
C ALA A 37 -13.72 -21.02 25.16
N ARG A 38 -14.23 -21.72 24.14
CA ARG A 38 -14.69 -21.13 22.88
C ARG A 38 -15.56 -19.93 23.24
N ALA A 39 -15.16 -18.74 22.79
CA ALA A 39 -15.79 -17.48 23.19
C ALA A 39 -17.31 -17.62 23.11
N SER A 40 -18.01 -17.20 24.17
CA SER A 40 -19.46 -17.40 24.31
C SER A 40 -20.18 -16.77 23.11
N ALA A 41 -20.60 -17.61 22.17
CA ALA A 41 -21.37 -17.15 21.03
C ALA A 41 -22.70 -16.58 21.52
N SER A 42 -23.11 -15.44 20.95
CA SER A 42 -24.40 -14.85 21.26
C SER A 42 -25.51 -15.87 20.97
N PRO A 43 -26.51 -16.05 21.86
CA PRO A 43 -27.69 -16.86 21.57
C PRO A 43 -28.60 -16.22 20.51
N PHE A 44 -28.33 -14.96 20.12
CA PHE A 44 -29.07 -14.24 19.09
C PHE A 44 -28.28 -14.26 17.77
N ASN A 45 -28.89 -14.85 16.73
CA ASN A 45 -28.33 -14.92 15.38
C ASN A 45 -28.84 -13.73 14.54
N GLU A 46 -28.23 -12.57 14.73
CA GLU A 46 -28.49 -11.42 13.86
C GLU A 46 -27.96 -11.72 12.44
N PRO A 47 -28.74 -11.45 11.38
CA PRO A 47 -28.20 -11.49 10.03
C PRO A 47 -27.17 -10.36 9.89
N THR A 48 -25.88 -10.72 9.89
CA THR A 48 -24.79 -9.76 9.62
C THR A 48 -25.08 -9.01 8.34
N SER A 49 -24.91 -7.69 8.35
CA SER A 49 -25.08 -6.88 7.14
C SER A 49 -24.17 -7.42 6.02
N PRO A 50 -24.69 -7.59 4.79
CA PRO A 50 -23.91 -8.17 3.71
C PRO A 50 -22.75 -7.23 3.36
N ASN A 51 -21.57 -7.79 3.09
CA ASN A 51 -20.36 -7.00 2.82
C ASN A 51 -20.58 -6.07 1.60
N PRO A 52 -20.54 -4.73 1.77
CA PRO A 52 -20.82 -3.79 0.68
C PRO A 52 -19.87 -3.93 -0.51
N THR A 53 -18.65 -4.41 -0.27
CA THR A 53 -17.65 -4.69 -1.33
C THR A 53 -18.15 -5.75 -2.30
N VAL A 54 -18.83 -6.79 -1.79
CA VAL A 54 -19.32 -7.91 -2.60
C VAL A 54 -20.68 -7.57 -3.23
N THR A 55 -21.57 -6.89 -2.51
CA THR A 55 -22.91 -6.59 -3.01
C THR A 55 -22.97 -5.44 -4.00
N LEU A 56 -22.20 -4.37 -3.79
CA LEU A 56 -22.26 -3.17 -4.63
C LEU A 56 -21.22 -3.16 -5.76
N HIS A 57 -20.02 -3.72 -5.51
CA HIS A 57 -18.87 -3.50 -6.39
C HIS A 57 -18.42 -4.73 -7.19
N ALA A 58 -18.92 -5.95 -6.94
CA ALA A 58 -18.39 -7.16 -7.60
C ALA A 58 -18.46 -7.09 -9.14
N GLN A 59 -19.63 -6.81 -9.71
CA GLN A 59 -19.83 -6.72 -11.17
C GLN A 59 -19.01 -5.57 -11.81
N THR A 60 -18.92 -4.43 -11.11
CA THR A 60 -18.09 -3.29 -11.53
C THR A 60 -16.61 -3.64 -11.49
N THR A 61 -16.14 -4.36 -10.47
CA THR A 61 -14.74 -4.80 -10.33
C THR A 61 -14.34 -5.70 -11.50
N GLU A 62 -15.19 -6.65 -11.88
CA GLU A 62 -14.96 -7.55 -13.01
C GLU A 62 -14.90 -6.80 -14.34
N SER A 63 -15.87 -5.93 -14.63
CA SER A 63 -15.86 -5.13 -15.87
C SER A 63 -14.66 -4.18 -15.97
N LEU A 64 -14.25 -3.55 -14.85
CA LEU A 64 -13.04 -2.73 -14.78
C LEU A 64 -11.74 -3.53 -14.97
N HIS A 65 -11.69 -4.79 -14.53
CA HIS A 65 -10.55 -5.67 -14.80
C HIS A 65 -10.40 -6.01 -16.29
N HIS A 66 -11.50 -6.28 -17.00
CA HIS A 66 -11.47 -6.47 -18.45
C HIS A 66 -11.07 -5.18 -19.17
N TYR A 67 -11.59 -4.03 -18.75
CA TYR A 67 -11.24 -2.72 -19.31
C TYR A 67 -9.77 -2.34 -19.08
N GLY A 68 -9.23 -2.55 -17.88
CA GLY A 68 -7.81 -2.35 -17.59
C GLY A 68 -6.90 -3.25 -18.44
N SER A 69 -7.31 -4.51 -18.65
CA SER A 69 -6.61 -5.45 -19.53
C SER A 69 -6.62 -4.99 -21.00
N TYR A 70 -7.76 -4.47 -21.48
CA TYR A 70 -7.88 -3.87 -22.81
C TYR A 70 -6.95 -2.66 -22.98
N LEU A 71 -6.89 -1.74 -22.00
CA LEU A 71 -6.01 -0.58 -22.06
C LEU A 71 -4.52 -0.96 -22.06
N MET A 72 -4.15 -2.00 -21.29
CA MET A 72 -2.79 -2.55 -21.29
C MET A 72 -2.42 -3.18 -22.65
N GLN A 73 -3.35 -3.88 -23.30
CA GLN A 73 -3.16 -4.43 -24.65
C GLN A 73 -3.12 -3.36 -25.75
N ALA A 74 -3.86 -2.26 -25.59
CA ALA A 74 -3.86 -1.14 -26.53
C ALA A 74 -2.59 -0.28 -26.46
N LEU A 75 -2.00 -0.10 -25.26
CA LEU A 75 -0.84 0.76 -25.02
C LEU A 75 0.32 0.05 -24.26
N PRO A 76 0.80 -1.12 -24.72
CA PRO A 76 1.78 -1.94 -23.98
C PRO A 76 3.15 -1.27 -23.83
N LYS A 77 3.45 -0.24 -24.63
CA LYS A 77 4.70 0.54 -24.52
C LYS A 77 4.74 1.46 -23.30
N PHE A 78 3.57 1.90 -22.80
CA PHE A 78 3.48 2.96 -21.80
C PHE A 78 2.85 2.51 -20.48
N VAL A 79 1.89 1.58 -20.54
CA VAL A 79 1.22 1.00 -19.36
C VAL A 79 2.07 -0.13 -18.80
N GLN A 80 2.56 0.05 -17.56
CA GLN A 80 3.39 -0.92 -16.87
C GLN A 80 2.53 -1.97 -16.14
N GLN A 81 1.50 -1.50 -15.44
CA GLN A 81 0.54 -2.31 -14.70
C GLN A 81 -0.75 -1.52 -14.48
N PHE A 82 -1.82 -2.20 -14.07
CA PHE A 82 -3.03 -1.57 -13.58
C PHE A 82 -3.49 -2.22 -12.27
N SER A 83 -4.15 -1.45 -11.42
CA SER A 83 -4.79 -1.93 -10.20
C SER A 83 -6.26 -1.52 -10.20
N VAL A 84 -7.13 -2.45 -9.78
CA VAL A 84 -8.55 -2.19 -9.55
C VAL A 84 -8.81 -2.39 -8.07
N LEU A 85 -9.44 -1.41 -7.43
CA LEU A 85 -9.89 -1.50 -6.05
C LEU A 85 -11.32 -0.99 -5.98
N LYS A 86 -12.26 -1.89 -5.66
CA LYS A 86 -13.72 -1.63 -5.73
C LYS A 86 -14.10 -1.15 -7.15
N ASP A 87 -14.57 0.09 -7.27
CA ASP A 87 -14.96 0.78 -8.49
C ASP A 87 -13.88 1.72 -9.06
N GLU A 88 -12.68 1.79 -8.46
CA GLU A 88 -11.58 2.61 -8.96
C GLU A 88 -10.59 1.80 -9.80
N LEU A 89 -10.44 2.15 -11.08
CA LEU A 89 -9.35 1.70 -11.94
C LEU A 89 -8.19 2.71 -11.90
N THR A 90 -7.01 2.23 -11.52
CA THR A 90 -5.74 2.99 -11.55
C THR A 90 -4.77 2.37 -12.55
N LEU A 91 -4.33 3.15 -13.53
CA LEU A 91 -3.24 2.79 -14.45
C LEU A 91 -1.91 3.30 -13.91
N HIS A 92 -0.85 2.50 -14.01
CA HIS A 92 0.52 2.93 -13.72
C HIS A 92 1.29 3.01 -15.05
N ILE A 93 1.84 4.18 -15.34
CA ILE A 93 2.50 4.49 -16.61
C ILE A 93 3.90 5.10 -16.40
N CYS A 94 4.74 4.96 -17.41
CA CYS A 94 6.02 5.65 -17.47
C CYS A 94 5.82 7.18 -17.69
N PRO A 95 6.65 8.07 -17.13
CA PRO A 95 6.53 9.53 -17.34
C PRO A 95 6.61 9.97 -18.81
N SER A 96 7.44 9.29 -19.62
CA SER A 96 7.49 9.51 -21.07
C SER A 96 6.20 9.13 -21.82
N GLY A 97 5.28 8.45 -21.14
CA GLY A 97 3.98 8.03 -21.64
C GLY A 97 2.80 8.94 -21.26
N VAL A 98 2.99 9.99 -20.45
CA VAL A 98 1.90 10.88 -19.99
C VAL A 98 1.08 11.41 -21.17
N VAL A 99 1.70 12.18 -22.07
CA VAL A 99 0.99 12.84 -23.18
C VAL A 99 0.34 11.81 -24.14
N PRO A 100 1.01 10.73 -24.60
CA PRO A 100 0.37 9.70 -25.41
C PRO A 100 -0.82 9.00 -24.74
N VAL A 101 -0.69 8.60 -23.46
CA VAL A 101 -1.76 7.89 -22.74
C VAL A 101 -2.93 8.82 -22.47
N LEU A 102 -2.69 10.04 -22.01
CA LEU A 102 -3.75 11.02 -21.75
C LEU A 102 -4.48 11.41 -23.06
N THR A 103 -3.76 11.56 -24.17
CA THR A 103 -4.37 11.81 -25.49
C THR A 103 -5.25 10.64 -25.93
N PHE A 104 -4.78 9.40 -25.79
CA PHE A 104 -5.58 8.21 -26.09
C PHE A 104 -6.84 8.14 -25.20
N LEU A 105 -6.71 8.35 -23.90
CA LEU A 105 -7.84 8.35 -22.96
C LEU A 105 -8.85 9.45 -23.29
N ARG A 106 -8.40 10.63 -23.74
CA ARG A 106 -9.25 11.74 -24.17
C ARG A 106 -10.01 11.43 -25.46
N ASP A 107 -9.35 10.86 -26.47
CA ASP A 107 -9.86 10.86 -27.85
C ASP A 107 -10.36 9.50 -28.34
N HIS A 108 -9.92 8.39 -27.75
CA HIS A 108 -10.38 7.07 -28.13
C HIS A 108 -11.89 6.89 -27.84
N SER A 109 -12.61 6.25 -28.76
CA SER A 109 -14.07 6.17 -28.75
C SER A 109 -14.65 5.43 -27.54
N GLN A 110 -13.91 4.45 -26.99
CA GLN A 110 -14.24 3.69 -25.77
C GLN A 110 -13.68 4.29 -24.48
N CYS A 111 -12.97 5.43 -24.55
CA CYS A 111 -12.35 6.07 -23.37
C CYS A 111 -12.99 7.43 -23.07
N GLN A 112 -12.98 8.35 -24.04
CA GLN A 112 -13.64 9.67 -23.98
C GLN A 112 -13.57 10.36 -22.60
N PHE A 113 -12.40 10.31 -21.93
CA PHE A 113 -12.14 11.02 -20.68
C PHE A 113 -11.86 12.49 -21.01
N LYS A 114 -12.93 13.27 -21.15
CA LYS A 114 -12.84 14.67 -21.63
C LYS A 114 -12.54 15.69 -20.54
N SER A 115 -12.67 15.33 -19.26
CA SER A 115 -12.41 16.22 -18.13
C SER A 115 -11.29 15.71 -17.24
N VAL A 116 -10.38 16.61 -16.87
CA VAL A 116 -9.45 16.41 -15.75
C VAL A 116 -10.16 16.93 -14.51
N MET A 117 -10.28 16.07 -13.50
CA MET A 117 -10.87 16.44 -12.22
C MET A 117 -9.82 17.00 -11.25
N ASP A 118 -8.58 16.50 -11.35
CA ASP A 118 -7.48 16.81 -10.45
C ASP A 118 -6.13 16.32 -11.04
N VAL A 119 -5.06 17.05 -10.76
CA VAL A 119 -3.66 16.59 -10.94
C VAL A 119 -2.90 16.91 -9.65
N THR A 120 -2.51 15.88 -8.92
CA THR A 120 -1.85 15.99 -7.62
C THR A 120 -0.56 15.16 -7.59
N ALA A 121 0.34 15.46 -6.64
CA ALA A 121 1.47 14.59 -6.34
C ALA A 121 1.38 14.00 -4.93
N VAL A 122 2.05 12.87 -4.72
CA VAL A 122 2.22 12.24 -3.42
C VAL A 122 3.70 11.96 -3.18
N ASP A 123 4.22 12.43 -2.05
CA ASP A 123 5.60 12.27 -1.64
C ASP A 123 5.79 10.96 -0.83
N PHE A 124 6.62 10.07 -1.35
CA PHE A 124 7.05 8.79 -0.78
C PHE A 124 8.59 8.79 -0.64
N PRO A 125 9.16 9.29 0.47
CA PRO A 125 10.61 9.44 0.62
C PRO A 125 11.40 8.12 0.64
N GLU A 126 10.73 6.99 0.85
CA GLU A 126 11.31 5.64 0.81
C GLU A 126 11.57 5.10 -0.61
N LYS A 127 11.00 5.76 -1.65
CA LYS A 127 11.14 5.35 -3.05
C LYS A 127 12.25 6.16 -3.73
N ASP A 128 13.06 5.48 -4.54
CA ASP A 128 14.08 6.09 -5.41
C ASP A 128 13.50 7.24 -6.27
N LYS A 129 12.30 7.02 -6.82
CA LYS A 129 11.47 8.09 -7.38
C LYS A 129 10.46 8.56 -6.35
N ARG A 130 10.87 9.60 -5.62
CA ARG A 130 10.20 10.19 -4.46
C ARG A 130 8.73 10.56 -4.71
N PHE A 131 8.40 11.15 -5.86
CA PHE A 131 7.05 11.67 -6.14
C PHE A 131 6.25 10.72 -7.02
N GLU A 132 4.99 10.46 -6.67
CA GLU A 132 3.98 9.91 -7.58
C GLU A 132 3.03 11.02 -8.03
N VAL A 133 3.01 11.36 -9.33
CA VAL A 133 2.03 12.31 -9.89
C VAL A 133 0.80 11.54 -10.38
N VAL A 134 -0.37 11.99 -9.94
CA VAL A 134 -1.67 11.34 -10.06
C VAL A 134 -2.62 12.24 -10.83
N TYR A 135 -3.13 11.74 -11.96
CA TYR A 135 -4.14 12.40 -12.78
C TYR A 135 -5.48 11.69 -12.55
N ASN A 136 -6.50 12.40 -12.07
CA ASN A 136 -7.85 11.88 -11.94
C ASN A 136 -8.71 12.40 -13.10
N LEU A 137 -9.25 11.51 -13.92
CA LEU A 137 -10.02 11.87 -15.12
C LEU A 137 -11.48 11.38 -15.04
N LEU A 138 -12.37 12.10 -15.72
CA LEU A 138 -13.80 11.81 -15.80
C LEU A 138 -14.27 11.74 -17.27
N SER A 139 -15.03 10.69 -17.60
CA SER A 139 -15.79 10.61 -18.85
C SER A 139 -17.26 10.96 -18.60
N TYR A 140 -17.74 12.05 -19.20
CA TYR A 140 -19.16 12.42 -19.11
C TYR A 140 -20.08 11.45 -19.86
N LYS A 141 -19.62 10.86 -20.98
CA LYS A 141 -20.43 9.95 -21.80
C LYS A 141 -20.70 8.62 -21.10
N TYR A 142 -19.71 8.10 -20.38
CA TYR A 142 -19.80 6.81 -19.71
C TYR A 142 -20.04 6.94 -18.19
N ALA A 143 -20.02 8.16 -17.65
CA ALA A 143 -20.06 8.46 -16.22
C ALA A 143 -18.96 7.75 -15.38
N THR A 144 -17.88 7.31 -16.03
CA THR A 144 -16.77 6.58 -15.41
C THR A 144 -15.61 7.49 -15.04
N ARG A 145 -14.87 7.08 -14.03
CA ARG A 145 -13.61 7.72 -13.60
C ARG A 145 -12.43 6.78 -13.85
N ILE A 146 -11.27 7.35 -14.10
CA ILE A 146 -10.00 6.61 -14.17
C ILE A 146 -8.89 7.43 -13.51
N ARG A 147 -8.00 6.75 -12.81
CA ARG A 147 -6.80 7.34 -12.23
C ARG A 147 -5.59 6.92 -13.05
N VAL A 148 -4.70 7.85 -13.38
CA VAL A 148 -3.43 7.57 -14.06
C VAL A 148 -2.31 8.01 -13.14
N LYS A 149 -1.39 7.11 -12.83
CA LYS A 149 -0.24 7.35 -11.96
C LYS A 149 1.06 7.30 -12.75
N THR A 150 1.92 8.27 -12.47
CA THR A 150 3.29 8.42 -12.97
C THR A 150 4.21 8.66 -11.78
N TYR A 151 5.52 8.63 -12.01
CA TYR A 151 6.53 8.86 -10.97
C TYR A 151 7.51 9.96 -11.39
N ALA A 152 8.14 10.63 -10.43
CA ALA A 152 9.20 11.60 -10.67
C ALA A 152 10.24 11.56 -9.54
N GLY A 153 11.51 11.66 -9.89
CA GLY A 153 12.54 12.14 -8.96
C GLY A 153 12.44 13.66 -8.76
N GLU A 154 13.29 14.20 -7.89
CA GLU A 154 13.33 15.64 -7.60
C GLU A 154 13.89 16.50 -8.76
N ALA A 155 14.81 15.95 -9.55
CA ALA A 155 15.36 16.59 -10.74
C ALA A 155 14.76 16.06 -12.05
N ASP A 156 13.84 15.09 -12.00
CA ASP A 156 13.19 14.53 -13.19
C ASP A 156 12.07 15.46 -13.66
N ALA A 157 12.09 15.82 -14.95
CA ALA A 157 10.97 16.51 -15.58
C ALA A 157 9.86 15.53 -15.98
N VAL A 158 8.60 15.89 -15.69
CA VAL A 158 7.40 15.20 -16.20
C VAL A 158 6.82 16.03 -17.36
N PRO A 159 6.48 15.46 -18.53
CA PRO A 159 5.90 16.26 -19.61
C PRO A 159 4.48 16.74 -19.26
N SER A 160 4.24 18.04 -19.45
CA SER A 160 2.97 18.72 -19.14
C SER A 160 1.79 18.14 -19.93
N SER A 161 0.66 17.96 -19.24
CA SER A 161 -0.61 17.56 -19.83
C SER A 161 -1.45 18.73 -20.35
N CYS A 162 -1.00 19.99 -20.20
CA CYS A 162 -1.70 21.19 -20.65
C CYS A 162 -2.09 21.17 -22.14
N SER A 163 -1.25 20.55 -22.99
CA SER A 163 -1.52 20.34 -24.42
C SER A 163 -2.70 19.40 -24.69
N VAL A 164 -2.96 18.46 -23.77
CA VAL A 164 -4.09 17.52 -23.82
C VAL A 164 -5.32 18.12 -23.14
N PHE A 165 -5.13 18.77 -22.00
CA PHE A 165 -6.19 19.30 -21.16
C PHE A 165 -5.86 20.70 -20.65
N ARG A 166 -6.55 21.72 -21.17
CA ARG A 166 -6.35 23.12 -20.76
C ARG A 166 -6.62 23.39 -19.27
N GLY A 167 -7.38 22.52 -18.60
CA GLY A 167 -7.62 22.63 -17.17
C GLY A 167 -6.43 22.20 -16.29
N ALA A 168 -5.43 21.51 -16.84
CA ALA A 168 -4.29 21.03 -16.08
C ALA A 168 -3.30 22.13 -15.67
N ASP A 169 -3.29 23.27 -16.36
CA ASP A 169 -2.40 24.44 -16.14
C ASP A 169 -2.33 24.87 -14.66
N TRP A 170 -3.47 24.96 -13.99
CA TRP A 170 -3.49 25.40 -12.59
C TRP A 170 -3.04 24.28 -11.62
N TYR A 171 -3.40 23.03 -11.90
CA TYR A 171 -3.03 21.88 -11.06
C TYR A 171 -1.54 21.50 -11.19
N GLU A 172 -0.95 21.63 -12.38
CA GLU A 172 0.48 21.41 -12.62
C GLU A 172 1.32 22.50 -11.94
N ARG A 173 0.85 23.76 -11.95
CA ARG A 173 1.43 24.85 -11.16
C ARG A 173 1.31 24.66 -9.65
N GLU A 174 0.15 24.22 -9.16
CA GLU A 174 -0.06 23.88 -7.76
C GLU A 174 0.88 22.74 -7.32
N THR A 175 0.99 21.70 -8.14
CA THR A 175 1.89 20.56 -7.89
C THR A 175 3.37 20.99 -7.88
N TRP A 176 3.77 21.91 -8.76
CA TRP A 176 5.10 22.53 -8.73
C TRP A 176 5.32 23.36 -7.46
N ASP A 177 4.36 24.18 -7.04
CA ASP A 177 4.50 25.03 -5.86
C ASP A 177 4.58 24.22 -4.55
N LEU A 178 3.71 23.20 -4.41
CA LEU A 178 3.56 22.42 -3.18
C LEU A 178 4.55 21.26 -3.03
N TYR A 179 4.96 20.63 -4.14
CA TYR A 179 5.85 19.45 -4.13
C TYR A 179 7.17 19.67 -4.87
N GLY A 180 7.27 20.65 -5.77
CA GLY A 180 8.47 20.89 -6.58
C GLY A 180 8.68 19.89 -7.71
N VAL A 181 7.61 19.29 -8.25
CA VAL A 181 7.70 18.41 -9.43
C VAL A 181 7.71 19.26 -10.70
N TYR A 182 8.81 19.23 -11.44
CA TYR A 182 8.98 20.08 -12.63
C TYR A 182 8.21 19.54 -13.84
N PHE A 183 7.42 20.39 -14.49
CA PHE A 183 6.69 20.05 -15.70
C PHE A 183 7.35 20.65 -16.95
N SER A 184 7.79 19.80 -17.90
CA SER A 184 8.31 20.27 -19.19
C SER A 184 7.17 20.74 -20.10
N ASP A 185 7.46 21.68 -20.99
CA ASP A 185 6.52 22.20 -22.00
C ASP A 185 5.27 22.91 -21.43
N HIS A 186 5.29 23.26 -20.14
CA HIS A 186 4.25 24.04 -19.47
C HIS A 186 4.33 25.53 -19.87
N PRO A 187 3.19 26.21 -20.16
CA PRO A 187 3.20 27.59 -20.67
C PRO A 187 3.65 28.66 -19.66
N ASP A 188 3.26 28.55 -18.38
CA ASP A 188 3.59 29.51 -17.31
C ASP A 188 3.79 28.79 -15.97
N LEU A 189 4.92 28.09 -15.79
CA LEU A 189 5.18 27.33 -14.57
C LEU A 189 5.78 28.23 -13.46
N ARG A 190 4.92 28.68 -12.55
CA ARG A 190 5.30 29.50 -11.37
C ARG A 190 4.38 29.23 -10.17
N ARG A 191 4.86 29.64 -8.99
CA ARG A 191 4.13 29.63 -7.71
C ARG A 191 2.72 30.23 -7.85
N ILE A 192 1.80 29.78 -7.00
CA ILE A 192 0.38 30.18 -7.07
C ILE A 192 -0.32 30.19 -5.70
N LEU A 193 0.09 29.33 -4.75
CA LEU A 193 -0.46 29.28 -3.39
C LEU A 193 0.50 29.84 -2.34
N THR A 194 1.81 29.67 -2.53
CA THR A 194 2.81 30.20 -1.59
C THR A 194 3.09 31.68 -1.83
N ASP A 195 3.67 32.34 -0.82
CA ASP A 195 4.08 33.74 -0.91
C ASP A 195 5.20 33.95 -1.97
N TYR A 196 5.29 35.15 -2.52
CA TYR A 196 6.16 35.48 -3.65
C TYR A 196 7.64 35.21 -3.37
N GLY A 197 8.08 35.42 -2.12
CA GLY A 197 9.45 35.17 -1.65
C GLY A 197 9.63 33.85 -0.92
N PHE A 198 8.66 32.92 -0.99
CA PHE A 198 8.71 31.69 -0.22
C PHE A 198 9.82 30.75 -0.73
N GLU A 199 10.58 30.16 0.21
CA GLU A 199 11.64 29.19 -0.08
C GLU A 199 11.21 27.77 0.34
N GLY A 200 11.40 26.79 -0.55
CA GLY A 200 10.93 25.43 -0.36
C GLY A 200 9.52 25.13 -0.91
N HIS A 201 9.02 23.95 -0.54
CA HIS A 201 7.81 23.29 -1.05
C HIS A 201 7.02 22.65 0.11
N PRO A 202 5.88 23.22 0.54
CA PRO A 202 5.26 22.89 1.83
C PRO A 202 4.75 21.47 2.05
N LEU A 203 4.34 20.74 1.01
CA LEU A 203 3.72 19.41 1.16
C LEU A 203 4.70 18.24 1.09
N ARG A 204 6.00 18.54 0.97
CA ARG A 204 7.06 17.55 1.10
C ARG A 204 7.21 17.08 2.56
N LYS A 205 7.53 15.80 2.78
CA LYS A 205 7.59 15.17 4.12
C LYS A 205 8.76 15.61 5.00
N ASP A 206 9.77 16.24 4.41
CA ASP A 206 10.91 16.88 5.08
C ASP A 206 10.62 18.34 5.50
N PHE A 207 9.53 18.95 5.01
CA PHE A 207 9.18 20.33 5.36
C PHE A 207 8.48 20.39 6.75
N PRO A 208 8.91 21.27 7.68
CA PRO A 208 8.29 21.38 8.99
C PRO A 208 6.90 22.04 8.90
N LEU A 209 5.93 21.53 9.65
CA LEU A 209 4.54 22.01 9.66
C LEU A 209 4.39 23.53 9.83
N THR A 210 5.30 24.15 10.57
CA THR A 210 5.28 25.58 10.93
C THR A 210 6.10 26.45 9.97
N GLY A 211 6.81 25.86 9.01
CA GLY A 211 7.79 26.55 8.18
C GLY A 211 9.05 27.01 8.93
N TYR A 212 9.86 27.81 8.24
CA TYR A 212 11.14 28.33 8.75
C TYR A 212 11.10 29.82 9.16
N THR A 213 10.17 30.58 8.58
CA THR A 213 10.08 32.03 8.72
C THR A 213 8.71 32.47 9.22
N GLU A 214 8.70 33.46 10.10
CA GLU A 214 7.50 34.20 10.49
C GLU A 214 7.55 35.64 9.96
N VAL A 215 6.43 36.35 10.11
CA VAL A 215 6.21 37.67 9.54
C VAL A 215 5.72 38.63 10.62
N ARG A 216 6.45 39.74 10.83
CA ARG A 216 6.04 40.81 11.75
C ARG A 216 6.10 42.18 11.10
N TYR A 217 5.39 43.16 11.66
CA TYR A 217 5.57 44.56 11.32
C TYR A 217 6.75 45.14 12.11
N ASP A 218 7.60 45.92 11.44
CA ASP A 218 8.80 46.53 12.00
C ASP A 218 8.62 48.05 12.01
N GLU A 219 8.39 48.65 13.18
CA GLU A 219 8.05 50.07 13.30
C GLU A 219 9.19 51.00 12.85
N GLU A 220 10.45 50.64 13.19
CA GLU A 220 11.64 51.40 12.77
C GLU A 220 11.75 51.51 11.25
N ARG A 221 11.48 50.40 10.54
CA ARG A 221 11.56 50.31 9.08
C ARG A 221 10.24 50.61 8.36
N LYS A 222 9.15 50.81 9.12
CA LYS A 222 7.77 51.01 8.65
C LYS A 222 7.33 50.02 7.57
N ARG A 223 7.73 48.76 7.72
CA ARG A 223 7.44 47.69 6.75
C ARG A 223 7.28 46.34 7.43
N VAL A 224 6.68 45.41 6.69
CA VAL A 224 6.65 44.00 7.05
C VAL A 224 8.03 43.38 6.83
N VAL A 225 8.50 42.57 7.79
CA VAL A 225 9.78 41.85 7.74
C VAL A 225 9.57 40.36 7.97
N TYR A 226 10.42 39.56 7.32
CA TYR A 226 10.51 38.11 7.51
C TYR A 226 11.65 37.82 8.49
N GLU A 227 11.39 37.03 9.52
CA GLU A 227 12.35 36.64 10.54
C GLU A 227 12.30 35.12 10.79
N PRO A 228 13.36 34.49 11.34
CA PRO A 228 13.33 33.08 11.70
C PRO A 228 12.25 32.81 12.75
N LEU A 229 11.48 31.73 12.56
CA LEU A 229 10.33 31.35 13.38
C LEU A 229 10.66 31.24 14.89
N GLN A 230 9.87 31.90 15.75
CA GLN A 230 9.95 31.84 17.22
C GLN A 230 8.56 31.67 17.86
N LEU A 231 8.13 30.41 18.02
CA LEU A 231 6.84 30.09 18.66
C LEU A 231 6.88 30.25 20.18
N THR A 232 5.93 30.99 20.73
CA THR A 232 5.69 31.11 22.18
C THR A 232 5.27 29.77 22.81
N GLN A 233 4.59 28.92 22.06
CA GLN A 233 4.29 27.53 22.41
C GLN A 233 4.70 26.61 21.26
N ALA A 234 5.60 25.67 21.55
CA ALA A 234 5.99 24.64 20.59
C ALA A 234 4.82 23.73 20.21
N PHE A 235 4.80 23.28 18.95
CA PHE A 235 3.86 22.27 18.46
C PHE A 235 4.05 20.95 19.22
N ARG A 236 2.93 20.30 19.59
CA ARG A 236 2.92 19.02 20.31
C ARG A 236 2.28 17.97 19.42
N ASN A 237 3.08 17.05 18.87
CA ASN A 237 2.54 15.89 18.15
C ASN A 237 1.99 14.86 19.17
N PHE A 238 0.79 14.35 18.92
CA PHE A 238 0.11 13.34 19.75
C PHE A 238 -0.14 12.06 18.95
N GLU A 239 0.93 11.50 18.40
CA GLU A 239 0.88 10.30 17.58
C GLU A 239 0.82 9.03 18.44
N SER A 240 -0.38 8.77 18.99
CA SER A 240 -0.69 7.58 19.79
C SER A 240 -1.02 6.38 18.89
N SER A 241 -0.08 5.97 18.04
CA SER A 241 -0.23 4.78 17.20
C SER A 241 -0.36 3.51 18.06
N SER A 242 -1.27 2.61 17.66
CA SER A 242 -1.45 1.32 18.34
C SER A 242 -0.19 0.45 18.20
N PRO A 243 0.36 -0.13 19.28
CA PRO A 243 1.42 -1.14 19.19
C PRO A 243 0.98 -2.44 18.51
N TRP A 244 -0.33 -2.66 18.42
CA TRP A 244 -0.94 -3.83 17.79
C TRP A 244 -1.45 -3.48 16.39
N GLU A 245 -1.28 -4.40 15.44
CA GLU A 245 -1.88 -4.35 14.11
C GLU A 245 -3.41 -4.19 14.21
N MET A 246 -3.94 -3.06 13.74
CA MET A 246 -5.35 -2.72 13.90
C MET A 246 -6.27 -3.40 12.86
N VAL A 247 -5.71 -3.75 11.70
CA VAL A 247 -6.40 -4.39 10.58
C VAL A 247 -5.48 -5.42 9.96
N GLY A 248 -5.92 -6.68 9.86
CA GLY A 248 -5.16 -7.74 9.19
C GLY A 248 -5.29 -7.70 7.66
N GLU A 249 -4.80 -8.75 6.99
CA GLU A 249 -4.73 -8.90 5.52
C GLU A 249 -6.04 -8.66 4.73
N GLY A 250 -7.19 -8.62 5.41
CA GLY A 250 -8.49 -8.35 4.81
C GLY A 250 -9.04 -9.49 3.97
N THR A 251 -9.98 -9.17 3.07
CA THR A 251 -10.52 -10.14 2.11
C THR A 251 -9.89 -9.89 0.75
N LYS A 252 -9.39 -10.96 0.10
CA LYS A 252 -8.79 -10.85 -1.24
C LYS A 252 -9.85 -10.36 -2.24
N PRO A 253 -9.60 -9.28 -3.00
CA PRO A 253 -10.60 -8.73 -3.91
C PRO A 253 -10.97 -9.75 -5.00
N PRO A 254 -12.24 -9.77 -5.46
CA PRO A 254 -12.66 -10.66 -6.53
C PRO A 254 -11.97 -10.26 -7.84
N ARG A 255 -10.96 -11.04 -8.22
CA ARG A 255 -10.35 -10.98 -9.55
C ARG A 255 -11.00 -12.03 -10.45
N PRO A 256 -11.34 -11.71 -11.71
CA PRO A 256 -11.74 -12.71 -12.70
C PRO A 256 -10.73 -13.86 -12.77
N ASP A 257 -11.20 -15.11 -12.87
CA ASP A 257 -10.33 -16.29 -12.86
C ASP A 257 -9.32 -16.27 -14.02
N GLU A 258 -9.70 -15.73 -15.17
CA GLU A 258 -8.85 -15.54 -16.36
C GLU A 258 -7.62 -14.66 -16.12
N LEU A 259 -7.69 -13.73 -15.14
CA LEU A 259 -6.63 -12.77 -14.80
C LEU A 259 -5.84 -13.17 -13.54
N LYS A 260 -6.10 -14.37 -12.99
CA LYS A 260 -5.26 -14.94 -11.94
C LYS A 260 -4.04 -15.58 -12.60
N PRO A 261 -2.81 -15.28 -12.14
CA PRO A 261 -1.64 -15.99 -12.65
C PRO A 261 -1.82 -17.48 -12.38
N LEU A 262 -1.55 -18.32 -13.39
CA LEU A 262 -1.60 -19.77 -13.21
C LEU A 262 -0.69 -20.17 -12.04
N PRO A 263 -1.12 -21.10 -11.17
CA PRO A 263 -0.27 -21.58 -10.09
C PRO A 263 1.03 -22.15 -10.69
N PRO A 264 2.20 -21.92 -10.06
CA PRO A 264 3.45 -22.46 -10.56
C PRO A 264 3.34 -23.99 -10.72
N PRO A 265 3.95 -24.58 -11.76
CA PRO A 265 3.89 -26.01 -11.97
C PRO A 265 4.37 -26.73 -10.71
N LYS A 266 3.59 -27.73 -10.25
CA LYS A 266 3.94 -28.51 -9.07
C LYS A 266 5.36 -29.06 -9.23
N PRO A 267 6.22 -29.00 -8.19
CA PRO A 267 7.54 -29.62 -8.25
C PRO A 267 7.40 -31.07 -8.71
N VAL A 268 8.15 -31.45 -9.74
CA VAL A 268 8.15 -32.84 -10.22
C VAL A 268 8.78 -33.68 -9.12
N GLU A 269 7.95 -34.48 -8.44
CA GLU A 269 8.45 -35.41 -7.43
C GLU A 269 9.49 -36.34 -8.08
N PRO A 270 10.67 -36.53 -7.47
CA PRO A 270 11.68 -37.43 -8.01
C PRO A 270 11.10 -38.85 -7.97
N LYS A 271 10.85 -39.42 -9.15
CA LYS A 271 10.42 -40.81 -9.30
C LYS A 271 11.45 -41.72 -8.62
N LYS A 272 11.03 -42.37 -7.54
CA LYS A 272 11.75 -43.46 -6.88
C LYS A 272 11.54 -44.78 -7.63
#